data_AF-A0A135VYD1-F1
#
_entry.id   AF-A0A135VYD1-F1
#
_cell.length_a   1.000
_cell.length_b   1.000
_cell.length_c   1.000
_cell.angle_alpha   90.00
_cell.angle_beta   90.00
_cell.angle_gamma   90.00
#
_symmetry.space_group_name_H-M   'P 1'
#
loop_
_entity.id
_entity.type
_entity.pdbx_description
1 polymer ?
#
loop_
_entity_poly.entity_id
_entity_poly.type
_entity_poly.pdbx_seq_one_letter_code
_entity_poly.pdbx_strand_id
1 'polypeptide(L)'
;MIEELEDTETDTRDVEDEAALVGPELKLVGVHANHSVRRRTLDVVALLSNVEDEEDVYDITVLSISSEIAKVQAIAYETVYEQAKASLRNRRVSEVVVSKLAEEACKALEEESVVIAYE
;
A
#
# COMPACT_ATOMS: atom_id res chain seq x y z
N MET A 1 -19.68 40.41 -45.10
CA MET A 1 -20.05 39.23 -44.31
C MET A 1 -18.81 38.86 -43.54
N ILE A 2 -18.90 38.99 -42.22
CA ILE A 2 -17.86 38.60 -41.27
C ILE A 2 -18.22 37.15 -40.95
N GLU A 3 -17.39 36.20 -41.36
CA GLU A 3 -17.51 34.82 -40.89
C GLU A 3 -16.56 34.65 -39.71
N GLU A 4 -17.16 34.13 -38.65
CA GLU A 4 -16.68 34.13 -37.28
C GLU A 4 -15.50 33.16 -37.11
N LEU A 5 -14.51 33.61 -36.35
CA LEU A 5 -13.58 32.75 -35.64
C LEU A 5 -14.37 32.03 -34.56
N GLU A 6 -14.27 30.71 -34.45
CA GLU A 6 -14.19 29.95 -33.19
C GLU A 6 -14.35 28.46 -33.48
N ASP A 7 -13.22 27.74 -33.62
CA ASP A 7 -13.16 26.32 -33.28
C ASP A 7 -11.97 26.13 -32.34
N THR A 8 -12.19 26.57 -31.10
CA THR A 8 -11.44 26.09 -29.94
C THR A 8 -12.09 24.78 -29.50
N GLU A 9 -11.57 23.67 -29.98
CA GLU A 9 -11.76 22.37 -29.34
C GLU A 9 -10.39 21.72 -29.17
N THR A 10 -9.59 22.28 -28.26
CA THR A 10 -8.54 21.49 -27.59
C THR A 10 -9.25 20.47 -26.71
N ASP A 11 -9.55 19.31 -27.28
CA ASP A 11 -9.89 18.10 -26.56
C ASP A 11 -8.63 17.61 -25.82
N THR A 12 -8.36 18.27 -24.70
CA THR A 12 -7.46 17.77 -23.68
C THR A 12 -8.35 17.37 -22.52
N ARG A 13 -8.61 16.07 -22.38
CA ARG A 13 -8.73 15.34 -21.11
C ARG A 13 -9.41 14.00 -21.37
N ASP A 14 -8.58 12.98 -21.61
CA ASP A 14 -8.68 11.71 -20.90
C ASP A 14 -7.37 10.95 -21.15
N VAL A 15 -6.30 11.49 -20.56
CA VAL A 15 -5.19 10.61 -20.19
C VAL A 15 -5.62 10.06 -18.83
N GLU A 16 -6.53 9.09 -18.86
CA GLU A 16 -6.60 8.11 -17.80
C GLU A 16 -5.21 7.48 -17.80
N ASP A 17 -4.36 7.99 -16.92
CA ASP A 17 -3.09 7.39 -16.53
C ASP A 17 -3.46 6.10 -15.79
N GLU A 18 -4.05 5.13 -16.51
CA GLU A 18 -3.89 3.71 -16.22
C GLU A 18 -2.40 3.46 -16.40
N ALA A 19 -1.63 3.84 -15.38
CA ALA A 19 -0.25 3.42 -15.23
C ALA A 19 -0.29 1.90 -15.33
N ALA A 20 0.01 1.38 -16.53
CA ALA A 20 -0.09 -0.03 -16.85
C ALA A 20 0.63 -0.77 -15.74
N LEU A 21 -0.11 -1.51 -14.90
CA LEU A 21 0.46 -2.14 -13.72
C LEU A 21 1.58 -3.06 -14.20
N VAL A 22 2.83 -2.68 -13.89
CA VAL A 22 4.02 -3.35 -14.44
C VAL A 22 4.36 -4.51 -13.52
N GLY A 23 4.37 -5.73 -14.06
CA GLY A 23 4.92 -6.91 -13.37
C GLY A 23 3.93 -8.07 -13.20
N PRO A 24 4.35 -9.12 -12.48
CA PRO A 24 3.53 -10.31 -12.23
C PRO A 24 2.38 -10.02 -11.25
N GLU A 25 1.34 -10.85 -11.32
CA GLU A 25 0.28 -10.85 -10.31
C GLU A 25 0.84 -11.39 -8.98
N LEU A 26 0.60 -10.67 -7.88
CA LEU A 26 1.15 -11.00 -6.57
C LEU A 26 0.07 -11.47 -5.59
N LYS A 27 0.41 -12.49 -4.79
CA LYS A 27 -0.38 -12.97 -3.64
C LYS A 27 0.33 -12.66 -2.33
N LEU A 28 -0.45 -12.40 -1.29
CA LEU A 28 0.07 -12.23 0.07
C LEU A 28 0.46 -13.59 0.67
N VAL A 29 1.73 -13.70 1.10
CA VAL A 29 2.30 -14.87 1.76
C VAL A 29 2.33 -14.70 3.27
N GLY A 30 2.68 -13.50 3.74
CA GLY A 30 2.73 -13.20 5.16
C GLY A 30 3.03 -11.74 5.44
N VAL A 31 2.84 -11.35 6.70
CA VAL A 31 3.16 -10.01 7.20
C VAL A 31 3.85 -10.16 8.54
N HIS A 32 4.89 -9.36 8.77
CA HIS A 32 5.56 -9.33 10.07
C HIS A 32 5.98 -7.90 10.39
N ALA A 33 6.04 -7.58 11.68
CA ALA A 33 6.60 -6.34 12.17
C ALA A 33 8.09 -6.52 12.47
N ASN A 34 8.90 -5.52 12.16
CA ASN A 34 10.35 -5.53 12.34
C ASN A 34 10.80 -4.27 13.07
N HIS A 35 11.52 -4.45 14.19
CA HIS A 35 12.09 -3.35 14.94
C HIS A 35 13.47 -2.99 14.41
N SER A 36 13.56 -1.79 13.84
CA SER A 36 14.85 -1.21 13.51
C SER A 36 15.39 -0.43 14.70
N VAL A 37 16.20 -1.08 15.55
CA VAL A 37 16.84 -0.43 16.72
C VAL A 37 17.66 0.80 16.32
N ARG A 38 18.33 0.74 15.15
CA ARG A 38 19.15 1.84 14.62
C ARG A 38 18.31 3.05 14.22
N ARG A 39 17.14 2.83 13.61
CA ARG A 39 16.26 3.90 13.13
C ARG A 39 15.20 4.30 14.17
N ARG A 40 15.04 3.52 15.24
CA ARG A 40 13.94 3.63 16.21
C ARG A 40 12.58 3.60 15.52
N THR A 41 12.46 2.71 14.54
CA THR A 41 11.23 2.50 13.78
C THR A 41 10.70 1.08 13.99
N LEU A 42 9.38 0.97 13.95
CA LEU A 42 8.66 -0.27 13.75
C LEU A 42 8.18 -0.28 12.30
N ASP A 43 8.71 -1.23 11.54
CA ASP A 43 8.41 -1.39 10.12
C ASP A 43 7.52 -2.61 9.94
N VAL A 44 6.39 -2.48 9.26
CA VAL A 44 5.53 -3.60 8.87
C VAL A 44 5.92 -4.04 7.47
N VAL A 45 6.36 -5.28 7.33
CA VAL A 45 6.87 -5.85 6.09
C VAL A 45 5.91 -6.95 5.62
N ALA A 46 5.42 -6.79 4.39
CA ALA A 46 4.62 -7.77 3.67
C ALA A 46 5.52 -8.61 2.77
N LEU A 47 5.31 -9.92 2.82
CA LEU A 47 5.87 -10.89 1.91
C LEU A 47 4.83 -11.16 0.83
N LEU A 48 5.13 -10.74 -0.41
CA LEU A 48 4.31 -11.06 -1.57
C LEU A 48 5.04 -12.05 -2.46
N SER A 49 4.33 -12.99 -3.05
CA SER A 49 4.89 -13.95 -4.01
C SER A 49 4.18 -13.83 -5.34
N ASN A 50 4.91 -14.05 -6.43
CA ASN A 50 4.32 -14.17 -7.75
C ASN A 50 3.38 -15.39 -7.80
N VAL A 51 2.17 -15.20 -8.31
CA VAL A 51 1.18 -16.28 -8.46
C VAL A 51 1.64 -17.35 -9.44
N GLU A 52 2.44 -16.98 -10.45
CA GLU A 52 2.97 -17.90 -11.46
C GLU A 52 4.32 -18.52 -11.08
N ASP A 53 5.05 -17.93 -10.12
CA ASP A 53 6.36 -18.38 -9.68
C ASP A 53 6.53 -18.17 -8.17
N GLU A 54 6.33 -19.24 -7.39
CA GLU A 54 6.32 -19.14 -5.93
C GLU A 54 7.72 -18.89 -5.32
N GLU A 55 8.79 -19.07 -6.10
CA GLU A 55 10.17 -18.82 -5.66
C GLU A 55 10.51 -17.32 -5.70
N ASP A 56 9.74 -16.53 -6.47
CA ASP A 56 9.88 -15.09 -6.59
C ASP A 56 9.09 -14.36 -5.49
N VAL A 57 9.77 -14.06 -4.38
CA VAL A 57 9.22 -13.39 -3.19
C VAL A 57 9.74 -11.96 -3.06
N TYR A 58 8.83 -11.04 -2.77
CA TYR A 58 9.06 -9.61 -2.59
C TYR A 58 8.80 -9.19 -1.16
N ASP A 59 9.79 -8.52 -0.57
CA ASP A 59 9.66 -7.85 0.72
C ASP A 59 9.23 -6.40 0.49
N ILE A 60 8.03 -6.04 0.97
CA ILE A 60 7.47 -4.71 0.80
C ILE A 60 7.19 -4.11 2.18
N THR A 61 7.84 -3.00 2.47
CA THR A 61 7.48 -2.21 3.66
C THR A 61 6.17 -1.49 3.42
N VAL A 62 5.15 -1.86 4.17
CA VAL A 62 3.79 -1.33 4.06
C VAL A 62 3.62 -0.11 4.92
N LEU A 63 4.19 -0.16 6.13
CA LEU A 63 4.10 0.93 7.09
C LEU A 63 5.44 1.05 7.79
N SER A 64 5.89 2.27 8.02
CA SER A 64 7.06 2.56 8.86
C SER A 64 6.68 3.67 9.81
N ILE A 65 6.70 3.37 11.10
CA ILE A 65 6.33 4.32 12.16
C ILE A 65 7.45 4.41 13.19
N SER A 66 7.55 5.54 13.88
CA SER A 66 8.45 5.64 15.02
C SER A 66 8.02 4.67 16.11
N SER A 67 8.98 3.93 16.69
CA SER A 67 8.73 3.03 17.82
C SER A 67 8.22 3.77 19.06
N GLU A 68 8.46 5.09 19.16
CA GLU A 68 7.91 5.92 20.24
C GLU A 68 6.43 6.21 20.01
N ILE A 69 6.04 6.50 18.77
CA ILE A 69 4.64 6.74 18.37
C ILE A 69 3.82 5.45 18.53
N ALA A 70 4.37 4.32 18.07
CA ALA A 70 3.73 3.02 18.14
C ALA A 70 3.33 2.60 19.58
N LYS A 71 4.02 3.12 20.59
CA LYS A 71 3.78 2.82 22.02
C LYS A 71 2.74 3.73 22.68
N VAL A 72 2.51 4.92 22.13
CA VAL A 72 1.74 5.98 22.81
C VAL A 72 0.49 6.39 22.06
N GLN A 73 0.39 6.07 20.77
CA GLN A 73 -0.74 6.46 19.92
C GLN A 73 -1.38 5.23 19.30
N ALA A 74 -2.71 5.24 19.27
CA ALA A 74 -3.45 4.28 18.48
C ALA A 74 -3.31 4.64 16.99
N ILE A 75 -3.20 3.62 16.15
CA ILE A 75 -3.13 3.76 14.69
C ILE A 75 -4.49 3.38 14.12
N ALA A 76 -5.08 4.26 13.33
CA ALA A 76 -6.33 3.97 12.65
C ALA A 76 -6.14 2.87 11.60
N TYR A 77 -7.06 1.91 11.54
CA TYR A 77 -7.09 0.87 10.50
C TYR A 77 -7.05 1.48 9.10
N GLU A 78 -7.81 2.57 8.87
CA GLU A 78 -7.83 3.29 7.60
C GLU A 78 -6.42 3.78 7.18
N THR A 79 -5.61 4.23 8.15
CA THR A 79 -4.22 4.64 7.87
C THR A 79 -3.37 3.46 7.40
N VAL A 80 -3.51 2.29 8.03
CA VAL A 80 -2.80 1.08 7.62
C VAL A 80 -3.24 0.64 6.22
N TYR A 81 -4.55 0.68 5.95
CA TYR A 81 -5.13 0.31 4.65
C TYR A 81 -4.66 1.23 3.52
N GLU A 82 -4.73 2.55 3.72
CA GLU A 82 -4.28 3.52 2.70
C GLU A 82 -2.77 3.40 2.43
N GLN A 83 -1.96 3.13 3.46
CA GLN A 83 -0.53 2.88 3.28
C GLN A 83 -0.26 1.56 2.53
N ALA A 84 -0.99 0.49 2.84
CA ALA A 84 -0.93 -0.77 2.09
C ALA A 84 -1.27 -0.57 0.61
N LYS A 85 -2.35 0.16 0.33
CA LYS A 85 -2.76 0.51 -1.03
C LYS A 85 -1.70 1.34 -1.74
N ALA A 86 -1.13 2.33 -1.08
CA ALA A 86 -0.08 3.19 -1.64
C ALA A 86 1.20 2.38 -1.96
N SER A 87 1.65 1.52 -1.06
CA SER A 87 2.84 0.68 -1.23
C SER A 87 2.70 -0.34 -2.37
N LEU A 88 1.47 -0.69 -2.74
CA LEU A 88 1.18 -1.63 -3.83
C LEU A 88 0.62 -0.99 -5.10
N ARG A 89 0.48 0.35 -5.15
CA ARG A 89 -0.15 1.07 -6.28
C ARG A 89 0.47 0.78 -7.65
N ASN A 90 1.77 0.48 -7.68
CA ASN A 90 2.51 0.20 -8.92
C ASN A 90 2.63 -1.30 -9.23
N ARG A 91 1.84 -2.16 -8.57
CA ARG A 91 1.93 -3.61 -8.68
C ARG A 91 0.58 -4.21 -9.05
N ARG A 92 0.61 -5.34 -9.76
CA ARG A 92 -0.59 -6.12 -10.06
C ARG A 92 -1.01 -6.92 -8.84
N VAL A 93 -1.80 -6.29 -7.97
CA VAL A 93 -2.45 -6.92 -6.82
C VAL A 93 -3.95 -6.64 -6.85
N SER A 94 -4.75 -7.62 -6.46
CA SER A 94 -6.19 -7.44 -6.32
C SER A 94 -6.51 -6.63 -5.05
N GLU A 95 -7.65 -5.94 -5.04
CA GLU A 95 -8.14 -5.24 -3.85
C GLU A 95 -8.31 -6.19 -2.65
N VAL A 96 -8.69 -7.44 -2.91
CA VAL A 96 -8.76 -8.49 -1.87
C VAL A 96 -7.42 -8.72 -1.19
N VAL A 97 -6.31 -8.69 -1.95
CA VAL A 97 -4.95 -8.81 -1.40
C VAL A 97 -4.59 -7.57 -0.56
N VAL A 98 -5.00 -6.37 -0.98
CA VAL A 98 -4.77 -5.13 -0.24
C VAL A 98 -5.52 -5.14 1.10
N SER A 99 -6.80 -5.51 1.09
CA SER A 99 -7.61 -5.62 2.32
C SER A 99 -7.03 -6.66 3.28
N LYS A 100 -6.72 -7.85 2.78
CA LYS A 100 -6.10 -8.91 3.59
C LYS A 100 -4.75 -8.47 4.15
N LEU A 101 -3.97 -7.72 3.37
CA LEU A 101 -2.70 -7.17 3.81
C LEU A 101 -2.89 -6.19 4.96
N ALA A 102 -3.87 -5.30 4.88
CA ALA A 102 -4.16 -4.35 5.96
C ALA A 102 -4.59 -5.07 7.24
N GLU A 103 -5.42 -6.10 7.14
CA GLU A 103 -5.81 -6.94 8.28
C GLU A 103 -4.62 -7.63 8.94
N GLU A 104 -3.75 -8.27 8.16
CA GLU A 104 -2.56 -8.97 8.67
C GLU A 104 -1.50 -7.99 9.20
N ALA A 105 -1.39 -6.80 8.60
CA ALA A 105 -0.54 -5.72 9.10
C ALA A 105 -1.02 -5.21 10.47
N CYS A 106 -2.33 -5.07 10.68
CA CYS A 106 -2.89 -4.71 11.98
C CYS A 106 -2.58 -5.78 13.03
N LYS A 107 -2.74 -7.06 12.70
CA LYS A 107 -2.37 -8.16 13.62
C LYS A 107 -0.89 -8.13 13.99
N ALA A 108 -0.01 -7.94 13.01
CA ALA A 108 1.43 -7.85 13.26
C ALA A 108 1.79 -6.65 14.17
N LEU A 109 1.07 -5.54 14.05
CA LEU A 109 1.22 -4.39 14.95
C LEU A 109 0.68 -4.69 16.36
N GLU A 110 -0.46 -5.37 16.47
CA GLU A 110 -1.05 -5.78 17.75
C GLU A 110 -0.14 -6.77 18.51
N GLU A 111 0.53 -7.69 17.82
CA GLU A 111 1.55 -8.58 18.40
C GLU A 111 2.72 -7.78 19.01
N GLU A 112 3.02 -6.61 18.44
CA GLU A 112 4.00 -5.66 18.95
C GLU A 112 3.43 -4.67 19.98
N SER A 113 2.26 -4.97 20.53
CA SER A 113 1.54 -4.15 21.53
C SER A 113 1.17 -2.75 21.04
N VAL A 114 1.04 -2.55 19.73
CA VAL A 114 0.50 -1.32 19.14
C VAL A 114 -1.03 -1.38 19.18
N VAL A 115 -1.65 -0.27 19.57
CA VAL A 115 -3.12 -0.19 19.63
C VAL A 115 -3.64 0.18 18.25
N ILE A 116 -4.58 -0.62 17.71
CA ILE A 116 -5.27 -0.33 16.46
C ILE A 116 -6.68 0.19 16.75
N ALA A 117 -7.06 1.29 16.11
CA ALA A 117 -8.39 1.86 16.15
C ALA A 117 -9.18 1.42 14.90
N TYR A 118 -10.21 0.61 15.11
CA TYR A 118 -11.18 0.21 14.11
C TYR A 118 -12.42 1.10 14.29
N GLU A 119 -12.47 2.22 13.58
CA GLU A 119 -13.62 3.15 13.56
C GLU A 119 -14.55 2.87 12.38
#